data_AF-A0A256K542-F1
#
_entry.id   AF-A0A256K542-F1
#
_cell.length_a   1.000
_cell.length_b   1.000
_cell.length_c   1.000
_cell.angle_alpha   90.00
_cell.angle_beta   90.00
_cell.angle_gamma   90.00
#
_symmetry.space_group_name_H-M   'P 1'
#
loop_
_entity.id
_entity.type
_entity.pdbx_description
1 polymer ?
#
loop_
_entity_poly.entity_id
_entity_poly.type
_entity_poly.pdbx_seq_one_letter_code
_entity_poly.pdbx_strand_id
1 'polypeptide(L)'
;MRLIGDRRILFGSACVEAVAAVLVLLYGHLSLLAVAVLYWIDLLFLTLRTTVQQLLSQPEPDRQSTLFQRPFRLLAHKRGSIAVTDRLPGIHLRNIPVVWGAVFILVFSASTTAYVAAVDIPRELWRSPATLLLLGGGLVAAATKSWLVLRAYVASEGHEITSASAVVPRKRVLIFAVYGGLLWLVSRWTLTTLSGEGLEITRAGMTVSASVLIVSRLAYGWYAARARPEGWQSDSTSDRNDETISQGWSDSEPEKNVPVPSQSSIPDGEPRETMAPVRSSILAAGVVNAMTTGGVVDNRFGHWRQLTIRVGIAGLIVLALYALLDGAIVVSASLAAIFFGLVGSLSTISAVHLLLALGGVEYEFYESKVVAYDRYLGRPQWSASYDGVWDVSVERGLFGSPLWLDAGTVFFDRTYNSKDGDSAQEPRSSIAFVPDPERAGELLSSHS
;
A
#
# COMPACT_ATOMS: atom_id res chain seq x y z
N MET A 1 -28.36 16.19 7.82
CA MET A 1 -27.14 15.73 8.56
C MET A 1 -25.80 16.05 7.86
N ARG A 2 -25.73 16.17 6.52
CA ARG A 2 -24.48 16.50 5.78
C ARG A 2 -23.81 17.84 6.16
N LEU A 3 -24.60 18.89 6.41
CA LEU A 3 -24.11 20.23 6.80
C LEU A 3 -23.32 20.29 8.13
N ILE A 4 -23.54 19.35 9.04
CA ILE A 4 -22.83 19.29 10.34
C ILE A 4 -21.45 18.64 10.18
N GLY A 5 -21.30 17.74 9.19
CA GLY A 5 -20.01 17.12 8.85
C GLY A 5 -19.00 18.14 8.32
N ASP A 6 -19.43 19.00 7.39
CA ASP A 6 -18.56 20.02 6.78
C ASP A 6 -18.01 21.05 7.78
N ARG A 7 -18.85 21.52 8.71
CA ARG A 7 -18.43 22.50 9.72
C ARG A 7 -17.35 21.96 10.66
N ARG A 8 -17.41 20.66 11.01
CA ARG A 8 -16.40 20.01 11.88
C ARG A 8 -15.07 19.79 11.16
N ILE A 9 -15.11 19.53 9.85
CA ILE A 9 -13.91 19.38 9.02
C ILE A 9 -13.21 20.74 8.83
N LEU A 10 -13.99 21.81 8.62
CA LEU A 10 -13.48 23.19 8.59
C LEU A 10 -12.83 23.58 9.93
N PHE A 11 -13.42 23.20 11.05
CA PHE A 11 -12.87 23.47 12.39
C PHE A 11 -11.50 22.79 12.59
N GLY A 12 -11.35 21.53 12.19
CA GLY A 12 -10.07 20.83 12.25
C GLY A 12 -8.99 21.46 11.35
N SER A 13 -9.37 21.96 10.17
CA SER A 13 -8.44 22.71 9.32
C SER A 13 -8.02 24.03 9.96
N ALA A 14 -8.96 24.76 10.56
CA ALA A 14 -8.70 26.02 11.24
C ALA A 14 -7.74 25.86 12.43
N CYS A 15 -7.80 24.74 13.17
CA CYS A 15 -6.87 24.48 14.27
C CYS A 15 -5.40 24.42 13.83
N VAL A 16 -5.09 23.71 12.73
CA VAL A 16 -3.71 23.61 12.22
C VAL A 16 -3.20 24.98 11.76
N GLU A 17 -4.03 25.75 11.06
CA GLU A 17 -3.63 27.09 10.61
C GLU A 17 -3.50 28.08 11.77
N ALA A 18 -4.30 27.94 12.84
CA ALA A 18 -4.15 28.74 14.05
C ALA A 18 -2.81 28.48 14.75
N VAL A 19 -2.41 27.21 14.87
CA VAL A 19 -1.07 26.85 15.38
C VAL A 19 0.01 27.45 14.49
N ALA A 20 -0.13 27.35 13.16
CA ALA A 20 0.81 27.93 12.20
C ALA A 20 0.97 29.45 12.39
N ALA A 21 -0.14 30.18 12.54
CA ALA A 21 -0.12 31.63 12.74
C ALA A 21 0.61 32.02 14.04
N VAL A 22 0.37 31.30 15.13
CA VAL A 22 1.09 31.53 16.41
C VAL A 22 2.58 31.23 16.24
N LEU A 23 2.94 30.17 15.53
CA LEU A 23 4.35 29.83 15.27
C LEU A 23 5.08 30.91 14.48
N VAL A 24 4.42 31.58 13.52
CA VAL A 24 5.04 32.70 12.78
C VAL A 24 5.44 33.82 13.72
N LEU A 25 4.58 34.17 14.68
CA LEU A 25 4.85 35.21 15.67
C LEU A 25 5.99 34.83 16.63
N LEU A 26 6.06 33.55 17.02
CA LEU A 26 7.03 33.07 18.01
C LEU A 26 8.43 32.81 17.42
N TYR A 27 8.51 32.32 16.18
CA TYR A 27 9.78 31.89 15.58
C TYR A 27 10.48 32.96 14.74
N GLY A 28 9.79 34.04 14.34
CA GLY A 28 10.41 35.17 13.62
C GLY A 28 11.18 34.73 12.37
N HIS A 29 12.50 34.85 12.37
CA HIS A 29 13.34 34.43 11.22
C HIS A 29 13.32 32.92 10.94
N LEU A 30 12.85 32.09 11.87
CA LEU A 30 12.65 30.65 11.68
C LEU A 30 11.18 30.29 11.37
N SER A 31 10.30 31.27 11.18
CA SER A 31 8.86 31.07 10.98
C SER A 31 8.55 30.10 9.85
N LEU A 32 9.26 30.22 8.72
CA LEU A 32 9.03 29.40 7.55
C LEU A 32 9.39 27.94 7.79
N LEU A 33 10.49 27.68 8.50
CA LEU A 33 10.90 26.33 8.91
C LEU A 33 9.89 25.72 9.90
N ALA A 34 9.43 26.50 10.89
CA ALA A 34 8.42 26.02 11.84
C ALA A 34 7.11 25.64 11.14
N VAL A 35 6.63 26.47 10.20
CA VAL A 35 5.42 26.17 9.41
C VAL A 35 5.62 24.96 8.49
N ALA A 36 6.81 24.81 7.88
CA ALA A 36 7.13 23.63 7.09
C ALA A 36 7.09 22.34 7.94
N VAL A 37 7.72 22.32 9.11
CA VAL A 37 7.65 21.16 10.01
C VAL A 37 6.20 20.83 10.41
N LEU A 38 5.41 21.85 10.76
CA LEU A 38 3.99 21.66 11.08
C LEU A 38 3.20 21.05 9.91
N TYR A 39 3.46 21.51 8.69
CA TYR A 39 2.77 21.04 7.49
C TYR A 39 3.20 19.63 7.07
N TRP A 40 4.45 19.24 7.36
CA TRP A 40 4.87 17.85 7.27
C TRP A 40 4.07 16.96 8.23
N ILE A 41 3.88 17.39 9.48
CA ILE A 41 3.06 16.66 10.47
C ILE A 41 1.61 16.51 9.96
N ASP A 42 0.99 17.57 9.43
CA ASP A 42 -0.38 17.47 8.87
C ASP A 42 -0.44 16.50 7.67
N LEU A 43 0.57 16.48 6.80
CA LEU A 43 0.66 15.53 5.68
C LEU A 43 0.88 14.08 6.14
N LEU A 44 1.65 13.87 7.21
CA LEU A 44 1.84 12.56 7.82
C LEU A 44 0.49 11.99 8.30
N PHE A 45 -0.28 12.78 9.05
CA PHE A 45 -1.59 12.35 9.55
C PHE A 45 -2.62 12.18 8.44
N LEU A 46 -2.57 13.01 7.39
CA LEU A 46 -3.38 12.80 6.19
C LEU A 46 -3.06 11.46 5.53
N THR A 47 -1.77 11.12 5.38
CA THR A 47 -1.33 9.86 4.75
C THR A 47 -1.69 8.65 5.60
N LEU A 48 -1.56 8.75 6.93
CA LEU A 48 -2.00 7.72 7.87
C LEU A 48 -3.51 7.50 7.79
N ARG A 49 -4.29 8.59 7.79
CA ARG A 49 -5.74 8.53 7.65
C ARG A 49 -6.16 7.86 6.34
N THR A 50 -5.57 8.26 5.21
CA THR A 50 -5.91 7.67 3.92
C THR A 50 -5.55 6.18 3.88
N THR A 51 -4.44 5.80 4.49
CA THR A 51 -4.04 4.40 4.65
C THR A 51 -5.10 3.60 5.40
N VAL A 52 -5.61 4.13 6.52
CA VAL A 52 -6.71 3.48 7.26
C VAL A 52 -7.97 3.40 6.42
N GLN A 53 -8.37 4.47 5.74
CA GLN A 53 -9.56 4.49 4.88
C GLN A 53 -9.48 3.46 3.74
N GLN A 54 -8.28 3.24 3.18
CA GLN A 54 -8.03 2.20 2.17
C GLN A 54 -8.14 0.79 2.74
N LEU A 55 -7.71 0.55 3.99
CA LEU A 55 -7.88 -0.77 4.61
C LEU A 55 -9.35 -1.12 4.85
N LEU A 56 -10.19 -0.11 5.06
CA LEU A 56 -11.62 -0.27 5.34
C LEU A 56 -12.48 -0.37 4.07
N SER A 57 -12.00 0.04 2.89
CA SER A 57 -12.81 0.09 1.67
C SER A 57 -13.22 -1.29 1.17
N GLN A 58 -14.51 -1.46 0.89
CA GLN A 58 -15.12 -2.69 0.40
C GLN A 58 -15.10 -2.86 -1.13
N PRO A 59 -15.16 -1.82 -1.98
CA PRO A 59 -15.04 -2.03 -3.43
C PRO A 59 -13.65 -2.56 -3.80
N GLU A 60 -13.58 -3.42 -4.81
CA GLU A 60 -12.30 -3.93 -5.29
C GLU A 60 -11.41 -2.77 -5.76
N PRO A 61 -10.10 -2.83 -5.42
CA PRO A 61 -9.16 -1.85 -5.93
C PRO A 61 -9.02 -2.02 -7.43
N ASP A 62 -9.06 -0.89 -8.15
CA ASP A 62 -8.90 -0.84 -9.59
C ASP A 62 -7.64 -1.61 -10.04
N ARG A 63 -7.77 -2.45 -11.08
CA ARG A 63 -6.78 -3.50 -11.45
C ARG A 63 -5.46 -2.96 -12.03
N GLN A 64 -5.24 -1.64 -11.98
CA GLN A 64 -4.00 -1.01 -12.43
C GLN A 64 -2.83 -1.39 -11.51
N SER A 65 -1.98 -2.28 -12.03
CA SER A 65 -0.78 -2.77 -11.35
C SER A 65 0.22 -1.64 -11.12
N THR A 66 0.21 -1.04 -9.93
CA THR A 66 1.27 -0.09 -9.55
C THR A 66 2.52 -0.86 -9.09
N LEU A 67 3.70 -0.25 -9.22
CA LEU A 67 4.98 -0.85 -8.82
C LEU A 67 4.98 -1.35 -7.37
N PHE A 68 4.17 -0.73 -6.51
CA PHE A 68 4.08 -1.01 -5.08
C PHE A 68 3.11 -2.14 -4.69
N GLN A 69 2.24 -2.60 -5.60
CA GLN A 69 1.31 -3.72 -5.32
C GLN A 69 1.95 -5.10 -5.45
N ARG A 70 3.12 -5.18 -6.08
CA ARG A 70 3.81 -6.45 -6.40
C ARG A 70 4.22 -7.32 -5.21
N PRO A 71 4.72 -6.78 -4.07
CA PRO A 71 5.18 -7.64 -2.97
C PRO A 71 4.04 -8.37 -2.27
N PHE A 72 2.79 -7.94 -2.45
CA PHE A 72 1.62 -8.54 -1.81
C PHE A 72 0.57 -9.04 -2.81
N ARG A 73 0.93 -9.31 -4.06
CA ARG A 73 -0.03 -9.55 -5.16
C ARG A 73 -1.06 -10.66 -4.90
N LEU A 74 -0.68 -11.74 -4.20
CA LEU A 74 -1.61 -12.83 -3.89
C LEU A 74 -2.74 -12.37 -2.95
N LEU A 75 -2.50 -11.33 -2.15
CA LEU A 75 -3.53 -10.76 -1.27
C LEU A 75 -4.62 -10.05 -2.06
N ALA A 76 -4.34 -9.53 -3.26
CA ALA A 76 -5.32 -8.76 -4.05
C ALA A 76 -6.60 -9.56 -4.36
N HIS A 77 -6.49 -10.90 -4.41
CA HIS A 77 -7.61 -11.80 -4.69
C HIS A 77 -8.23 -12.38 -3.39
N LYS A 78 -7.71 -12.00 -2.23
CA LYS A 78 -8.12 -12.56 -0.94
C LYS A 78 -9.49 -12.01 -0.52
N ARG A 79 -10.42 -12.91 -0.21
CA ARG A 79 -11.80 -12.61 0.15
C ARG A 79 -11.98 -12.59 1.67
N GLY A 80 -12.87 -11.73 2.15
CA GLY A 80 -13.18 -11.58 3.57
C GLY A 80 -12.46 -10.40 4.23
N SER A 81 -12.77 -10.19 5.51
CA SER A 81 -12.25 -9.08 6.30
C SER A 81 -12.03 -9.50 7.74
N ILE A 82 -11.02 -8.93 8.40
CA ILE A 82 -10.76 -9.15 9.81
C ILE A 82 -11.48 -8.05 10.60
N ALA A 83 -12.41 -8.43 11.47
CA ALA A 83 -13.03 -7.50 12.41
C ALA A 83 -12.09 -7.26 13.59
N VAL A 84 -11.64 -6.01 13.76
CA VAL A 84 -10.79 -5.62 14.92
C VAL A 84 -11.65 -5.30 16.14
N THR A 85 -12.85 -4.79 15.93
CA THR A 85 -13.81 -4.43 16.97
C THR A 85 -15.21 -4.43 16.37
N ASP A 86 -16.23 -4.80 17.14
CA ASP A 86 -17.63 -4.85 16.68
C ASP A 86 -18.18 -3.50 16.17
N ARG A 87 -17.48 -2.40 16.47
CA ARG A 87 -17.87 -1.02 16.11
C ARG A 87 -17.19 -0.47 14.88
N LEU A 88 -16.17 -1.16 14.35
CA LEU A 88 -15.40 -0.69 13.19
C LEU A 88 -15.60 -1.64 12.00
N PRO A 89 -15.66 -1.13 10.77
CA PRO A 89 -15.71 -2.00 9.59
C PRO A 89 -14.46 -2.88 9.51
N GLY A 90 -14.61 -4.06 8.94
CA GLY A 90 -13.54 -5.04 8.83
C GLY A 90 -12.37 -4.56 7.96
N ILE A 91 -11.16 -4.93 8.35
CA ILE A 91 -9.94 -4.69 7.56
C ILE A 91 -9.85 -5.72 6.44
N HIS A 92 -9.80 -5.25 5.20
CA HIS A 92 -9.71 -6.12 4.02
C HIS A 92 -8.25 -6.36 3.63
N LEU A 93 -7.78 -7.60 3.78
CA LEU A 93 -6.39 -7.97 3.44
C LEU A 93 -6.08 -7.73 1.94
N ARG A 94 -7.08 -7.77 1.06
CA ARG A 94 -6.94 -7.40 -0.36
C ARG A 94 -6.50 -5.97 -0.63
N ASN A 95 -6.61 -5.07 0.33
CA ASN A 95 -6.19 -3.68 0.18
C ASN A 95 -4.73 -3.45 0.64
N ILE A 96 -4.09 -4.43 1.28
CA ILE A 96 -2.68 -4.37 1.70
C ILE A 96 -1.72 -4.03 0.55
N PRO A 97 -1.83 -4.61 -0.66
CA PRO A 97 -0.97 -4.24 -1.79
C PRO A 97 -1.03 -2.75 -2.14
N VAL A 98 -2.22 -2.13 -2.02
CA VAL A 98 -2.42 -0.71 -2.30
C VAL A 98 -1.80 0.15 -1.19
N VAL A 99 -2.02 -0.25 0.05
CA VAL A 99 -1.53 0.43 1.26
C VAL A 99 0.00 0.39 1.36
N TRP A 100 0.63 -0.68 0.88
CA TRP A 100 2.08 -0.84 0.95
C TRP A 100 2.83 0.32 0.28
N GLY A 101 2.31 0.84 -0.85
CA GLY A 101 2.89 2.03 -1.48
C GLY A 101 2.84 3.27 -0.60
N ALA A 102 1.74 3.48 0.12
CA ALA A 102 1.61 4.60 1.06
C ALA A 102 2.54 4.44 2.26
N VAL A 103 2.69 3.22 2.79
CA VAL A 103 3.63 2.90 3.89
C VAL A 103 5.07 3.15 3.45
N PHE A 104 5.45 2.70 2.25
CA PHE A 104 6.78 2.94 1.71
C PHE A 104 7.08 4.44 1.57
N ILE A 105 6.14 5.21 1.00
CA ILE A 105 6.27 6.67 0.87
C ILE A 105 6.36 7.33 2.24
N LEU A 106 5.59 6.86 3.23
CA LEU A 106 5.64 7.36 4.59
C LEU A 106 7.01 7.14 5.22
N VAL A 107 7.55 5.92 5.15
CA VAL A 107 8.88 5.61 5.69
C VAL A 107 9.97 6.41 4.98
N PHE A 108 9.90 6.52 3.65
CA PHE A 108 10.87 7.29 2.86
C PHE A 108 10.82 8.79 3.22
N SER A 109 9.61 9.37 3.26
CA SER A 109 9.41 10.78 3.62
C SER A 109 9.86 11.06 5.05
N ALA A 110 9.49 10.19 6.00
CA ALA A 110 9.90 10.35 7.40
C ALA A 110 11.41 10.23 7.59
N SER A 111 12.07 9.27 6.92
CA SER A 111 13.52 9.09 7.03
C SER A 111 14.28 10.27 6.44
N THR A 112 13.90 10.72 5.24
CA THR A 112 14.54 11.88 4.58
C THR A 112 14.29 13.18 5.35
N THR A 113 13.06 13.39 5.83
CA THR A 113 12.71 14.59 6.62
C THR A 113 13.42 14.58 7.97
N ALA A 114 13.51 13.43 8.65
CA ALA A 114 14.24 13.31 9.92
C ALA A 114 15.74 13.58 9.76
N TYR A 115 16.35 13.09 8.67
CA TYR A 115 17.74 13.40 8.34
C TYR A 115 17.96 14.90 8.18
N VAL A 116 17.16 15.56 7.33
CA VAL A 116 17.25 17.01 7.08
C VAL A 116 16.97 17.80 8.37
N ALA A 117 16.00 17.37 9.17
CA ALA A 117 15.68 17.99 10.45
C ALA A 117 16.82 17.90 11.47
N ALA A 118 17.61 16.83 11.43
CA ALA A 118 18.74 16.64 12.33
C ALA A 118 20.03 17.35 11.87
N VAL A 119 20.25 17.42 10.55
CA VAL A 119 21.51 17.88 9.95
C VAL A 119 21.44 19.34 9.50
N ASP A 120 20.37 19.72 8.80
CA ASP A 120 20.30 21.00 8.09
C ASP A 120 19.49 22.06 8.83
N ILE A 121 18.61 21.67 9.77
CA ILE A 121 17.78 22.64 10.51
C ILE A 121 18.57 23.26 11.68
N PRO A 122 18.54 24.60 11.84
CA PRO A 122 19.21 25.28 12.95
C PRO A 122 18.78 24.75 14.31
N ARG A 123 19.75 24.48 15.21
CA ARG A 123 19.48 23.91 16.54
C ARG A 123 18.66 24.85 17.42
N GLU A 124 18.69 26.14 17.12
CA GLU A 124 17.88 27.20 17.73
C GLU A 124 16.38 26.89 17.60
N LEU A 125 15.96 26.30 16.48
CA LEU A 125 14.57 25.90 16.26
C LEU A 125 14.12 24.93 17.35
N TRP A 126 14.92 23.89 17.63
CA TRP A 126 14.58 22.81 18.54
C TRP A 126 14.70 23.20 20.02
N ARG A 127 15.61 24.13 20.34
CA ARG A 127 15.82 24.63 21.72
C ARG A 127 14.78 25.65 22.16
N SER A 128 14.00 26.20 21.24
CA SER A 128 12.96 27.17 21.56
C SER A 128 11.85 26.55 22.44
N PRO A 129 11.32 27.28 23.44
CA PRO A 129 10.13 26.82 24.18
C PRO A 129 8.90 26.65 23.26
N ALA A 130 8.86 27.36 22.13
CA ALA A 130 7.80 27.23 21.13
C ALA A 130 7.79 25.85 20.43
N THR A 131 8.85 25.04 20.56
CA THR A 131 8.92 23.69 19.98
C THR A 131 7.85 22.77 20.56
N LEU A 132 7.47 22.97 21.82
CA LEU A 132 6.36 22.24 22.44
C LEU A 132 5.03 22.50 21.74
N LEU A 133 4.80 23.75 21.34
CA LEU A 133 3.61 24.11 20.56
C LEU A 133 3.69 23.57 19.13
N LEU A 134 4.87 23.64 18.49
CA LEU A 134 5.11 23.11 17.15
C LEU A 134 4.83 21.61 17.08
N LEU A 135 5.50 20.82 17.94
CA LEU A 135 5.39 19.37 17.93
C LEU A 135 4.11 18.92 18.62
N GLY A 136 3.87 19.31 19.87
CA GLY A 136 2.72 18.87 20.65
C GLY A 136 1.41 19.44 20.12
N GLY A 137 1.34 20.77 19.96
CA GLY A 137 0.16 21.43 19.40
C GLY A 137 -0.12 21.02 17.96
N GLY A 138 0.93 20.91 17.14
CA GLY A 138 0.82 20.41 15.77
C GLY A 138 0.32 18.98 15.69
N LEU A 139 0.84 18.08 16.52
CA LEU A 139 0.40 16.68 16.59
C LEU A 139 -1.07 16.59 16.98
N VAL A 140 -1.48 17.30 18.04
CA VAL A 140 -2.88 17.30 18.52
C VAL A 140 -3.81 17.86 17.45
N ALA A 141 -3.45 18.97 16.80
CA ALA A 141 -4.27 19.58 15.76
C ALA A 141 -4.42 18.66 14.54
N ALA A 142 -3.32 18.10 14.03
CA ALA A 142 -3.31 17.20 12.87
C ALA A 142 -4.04 15.87 13.16
N ALA A 143 -3.84 15.31 14.35
CA ALA A 143 -4.53 14.11 14.81
C ALA A 143 -6.04 14.34 14.93
N THR A 144 -6.45 15.44 15.57
CA THR A 144 -7.87 15.79 15.76
C THR A 144 -8.57 15.98 14.42
N LYS A 145 -7.95 16.74 13.51
CA LYS A 145 -8.45 16.93 12.14
C LYS A 145 -8.60 15.61 11.41
N SER A 146 -7.59 14.74 11.46
CA SER A 146 -7.60 13.47 10.75
C SER A 146 -8.62 12.49 11.33
N TRP A 147 -8.76 12.46 12.65
CA TRP A 147 -9.75 11.67 13.37
C TRP A 147 -11.18 12.08 13.03
N LEU A 148 -11.48 13.39 13.03
CA LEU A 148 -12.80 13.90 12.69
C LEU A 148 -13.23 13.52 11.26
N VAL A 149 -12.30 13.60 10.31
CA VAL A 149 -12.55 13.21 8.91
C VAL A 149 -12.74 11.69 8.80
N LEU A 150 -11.92 10.89 9.48
CA LEU A 150 -12.07 9.43 9.49
C LEU A 150 -13.41 9.00 10.07
N ARG A 151 -13.80 9.59 11.20
CA ARG A 151 -15.08 9.31 11.85
C ARG A 151 -16.25 9.68 10.94
N ALA A 152 -16.18 10.82 10.25
CA ALA A 152 -17.20 11.22 9.29
C ALA A 152 -17.30 10.23 8.11
N TYR A 153 -16.17 9.75 7.60
CA TYR A 153 -16.11 8.74 6.53
C TYR A 153 -16.73 7.40 6.94
N VAL A 154 -16.45 6.93 8.15
CA VAL A 154 -17.06 5.69 8.68
C VAL A 154 -18.56 5.88 8.91
N ALA A 155 -18.96 7.00 9.52
CA ALA A 155 -20.36 7.29 9.81
C ALA A 155 -21.22 7.53 8.55
N SER A 156 -20.61 7.90 7.42
CA SER A 156 -21.30 8.10 6.15
C SER A 156 -21.28 6.87 5.24
N GLU A 157 -20.89 5.71 5.76
CA GLU A 157 -20.74 4.46 4.98
C GLU A 157 -19.82 4.63 3.75
N GLY A 158 -18.90 5.60 3.79
CA GLY A 158 -18.04 5.93 2.65
C GLY A 158 -17.13 4.77 2.24
N HIS A 159 -16.91 3.84 3.15
CA HIS A 159 -16.15 2.61 2.95
C HIS A 159 -16.88 1.57 2.08
N GLU A 160 -18.20 1.65 1.93
CA GLU A 160 -18.96 0.73 1.07
C GLU A 160 -18.92 1.17 -0.39
N ILE A 161 -18.83 2.48 -0.64
CA ILE A 161 -19.00 3.08 -1.97
C ILE A 161 -17.65 3.48 -2.59
N THR A 162 -16.64 3.81 -1.79
CA THR A 162 -15.35 4.33 -2.28
C THR A 162 -14.31 3.24 -2.41
N SER A 163 -13.79 3.00 -3.62
CA SER A 163 -12.66 2.09 -3.83
C SER A 163 -11.36 2.61 -3.19
N ALA A 164 -10.50 1.69 -2.73
CA ALA A 164 -9.21 1.99 -2.12
C ALA A 164 -8.30 2.91 -2.98
N SER A 165 -8.42 2.83 -4.31
CA SER A 165 -7.64 3.66 -5.24
C SER A 165 -8.11 5.11 -5.30
N ALA A 166 -9.41 5.35 -5.11
CA ALA A 166 -10.05 6.68 -5.19
C ALA A 166 -9.81 7.54 -3.93
N VAL A 167 -9.49 6.90 -2.80
CA VAL A 167 -9.21 7.58 -1.53
C VAL A 167 -7.86 8.34 -1.56
N VAL A 168 -6.93 7.98 -2.45
CA VAL A 168 -5.56 8.52 -2.45
C VAL A 168 -5.51 9.91 -3.06
N PRO A 169 -5.09 10.94 -2.30
CA PRO A 169 -4.81 12.26 -2.87
C PRO A 169 -3.44 12.23 -3.56
N ARG A 170 -3.37 11.64 -4.78
CA ARG A 170 -2.12 11.36 -5.52
C ARG A 170 -1.15 12.54 -5.51
N LYS A 171 -1.64 13.76 -5.79
CA LYS A 171 -0.83 14.99 -5.78
C LYS A 171 -0.18 15.28 -4.42
N ARG A 172 -0.91 15.09 -3.33
CA ARG A 172 -0.41 15.35 -1.96
C ARG A 172 0.57 14.29 -1.49
N VAL A 173 0.33 13.03 -1.86
CA VAL A 173 1.25 11.92 -1.56
C VAL A 173 2.58 12.11 -2.30
N LEU A 174 2.56 12.61 -3.54
CA LEU A 174 3.79 12.93 -4.28
C LEU A 174 4.57 14.08 -3.61
N ILE A 175 3.89 15.15 -3.20
CA ILE A 175 4.51 16.24 -2.42
C ILE A 175 5.12 15.69 -1.12
N PHE A 176 4.41 14.80 -0.44
CA PHE A 176 4.90 14.19 0.80
C PHE A 176 6.15 13.35 0.56
N ALA A 177 6.24 12.62 -0.55
CA ALA A 177 7.42 11.83 -0.92
C ALA A 177 8.69 12.67 -1.07
N VAL A 178 8.56 13.91 -1.59
CA VAL A 178 9.70 14.82 -1.82
C VAL A 178 9.88 15.86 -0.71
N TYR A 179 9.14 15.73 0.41
CA TYR A 179 9.07 16.77 1.43
C TYR A 179 10.42 17.04 2.11
N GLY A 180 11.25 16.03 2.33
CA GLY A 180 12.60 16.21 2.87
C GLY A 180 13.44 17.18 2.01
N GLY A 181 13.35 17.07 0.69
CA GLY A 181 14.03 17.98 -0.24
C GLY A 181 13.47 19.41 -0.19
N LEU A 182 12.15 19.56 -0.05
CA LEU A 182 11.52 20.87 0.16
C LEU A 182 11.99 21.52 1.47
N LEU A 183 12.03 20.75 2.56
CA LEU A 183 12.49 21.23 3.86
C LEU A 183 13.97 21.62 3.83
N TRP A 184 14.80 20.85 3.12
CA TRP A 184 16.21 21.15 2.91
C TRP A 184 16.38 22.48 2.15
N LEU A 185 15.63 22.67 1.06
CA LEU A 185 15.67 23.90 0.26
C LEU A 185 15.28 25.12 1.10
N VAL A 186 14.22 25.01 1.90
CA VAL A 186 13.78 26.06 2.83
C VAL A 186 14.88 26.37 3.84
N SER A 187 15.49 25.35 4.46
CA SER A 187 16.58 25.56 5.42
C SER A 187 17.78 26.27 4.80
N ARG A 188 18.20 25.81 3.61
CA ARG A 188 19.30 26.43 2.87
C ARG A 188 19.00 27.89 2.55
N TRP A 189 17.79 28.18 2.09
CA TRP A 189 17.37 29.54 1.78
C TRP A 189 17.36 30.46 3.01
N THR A 190 16.83 29.98 4.14
CA THR A 190 16.86 30.72 5.41
C THR A 190 18.29 31.04 5.84
N LEU A 191 19.19 30.04 5.80
CA LEU A 191 20.59 30.21 6.21
C LEU A 191 21.39 31.14 5.28
N THR A 192 21.17 31.05 3.96
CA THR A 192 21.85 31.95 3.00
C THR A 192 21.39 33.39 3.16
N THR A 193 20.11 33.61 3.40
CA THR A 193 19.56 34.96 3.61
C THR A 193 20.06 35.53 4.94
N LEU A 194 20.10 34.71 5.98
CA LEU A 194 20.60 35.12 7.30
C LEU A 194 22.07 35.55 7.26
N SER A 195 22.90 34.84 6.49
CA SER A 195 24.32 35.15 6.35
C SER A 195 24.61 36.30 5.37
N GLY A 196 23.80 36.48 4.33
CA GLY A 196 24.01 37.49 3.30
C GLY A 196 23.34 38.85 3.56
N GLU A 197 22.10 38.84 4.06
CA GLU A 197 21.26 40.05 4.16
C GLU A 197 21.01 40.48 5.62
N GLY A 198 21.38 39.64 6.58
CA GLY A 198 21.24 39.91 8.01
C GLY A 198 19.86 39.55 8.59
N LEU A 199 19.76 39.70 9.92
CA LEU A 199 18.66 39.15 10.72
C LEU A 199 17.29 39.79 10.41
N GLU A 200 17.22 41.11 10.28
CA GLU A 200 15.94 41.82 10.12
C GLU A 200 15.30 41.54 8.75
N ILE A 201 16.10 41.53 7.68
CA ILE A 201 15.61 41.21 6.33
C ILE A 201 15.16 39.75 6.28
N THR A 202 15.95 38.83 6.85
CA THR A 202 15.58 37.41 6.95
C THR A 202 14.29 37.21 7.73
N ARG A 203 14.14 37.89 8.87
CA ARG A 203 12.90 37.85 9.67
C ARG A 203 11.70 38.30 8.84
N ALA A 204 11.78 39.45 8.17
CA ALA A 204 10.68 39.93 7.34
C ALA A 204 10.37 38.96 6.18
N GLY A 205 11.39 38.50 5.45
CA GLY A 205 11.22 37.58 4.33
C GLY A 205 10.58 36.24 4.72
N MET A 206 11.05 35.62 5.81
CA MET A 206 10.55 34.33 6.28
C MET A 206 9.14 34.43 6.88
N THR A 207 8.83 35.53 7.58
CA THR A 207 7.49 35.75 8.15
C THR A 207 6.45 36.03 7.07
N VAL A 208 6.78 36.85 6.08
CA VAL A 208 5.91 37.11 4.92
C VAL A 208 5.67 35.82 4.13
N SER A 209 6.73 35.07 3.83
CA SER A 209 6.62 33.80 3.08
C SER A 209 5.75 32.79 3.83
N ALA A 210 5.96 32.63 5.14
CA ALA A 210 5.16 31.74 5.97
C ALA A 210 3.68 32.18 6.01
N SER A 211 3.43 33.48 6.14
CA SER A 211 2.07 34.04 6.18
C SER A 211 1.34 33.82 4.86
N VAL A 212 2.01 34.06 3.72
CA VAL A 212 1.46 33.81 2.38
C VAL A 212 1.11 32.34 2.21
N LEU A 213 1.96 31.42 2.67
CA LEU A 213 1.67 29.97 2.63
C LEU A 213 0.43 29.60 3.46
N ILE A 214 0.31 30.14 4.67
CA ILE A 214 -0.85 29.89 5.55
C ILE A 214 -2.14 30.39 4.91
N VAL A 215 -2.15 31.65 4.44
CA VAL A 215 -3.32 32.26 3.80
C VAL A 215 -3.70 31.51 2.52
N SER A 216 -2.73 31.15 1.68
CA SER A 216 -2.96 30.41 0.44
C SER A 216 -3.56 29.03 0.71
N ARG A 217 -3.05 28.31 1.72
CA ARG A 217 -3.55 27.00 2.12
C ARG A 217 -4.96 27.09 2.70
N LEU A 218 -5.24 28.10 3.52
CA LEU A 218 -6.57 28.34 4.07
C LEU A 218 -7.57 28.67 2.95
N ALA A 219 -7.18 29.55 2.02
CA ALA A 219 -7.99 29.91 0.85
C ALA A 219 -8.28 28.69 -0.04
N TYR A 220 -7.28 27.85 -0.30
CA TYR A 220 -7.47 26.60 -1.03
C TYR A 220 -8.42 25.65 -0.29
N GLY A 221 -8.27 25.50 1.03
CA GLY A 221 -9.16 24.67 1.85
C GLY A 221 -10.61 25.14 1.81
N TRP A 222 -10.82 26.46 1.88
CA TRP A 222 -12.12 27.10 1.75
C TRP A 222 -12.74 26.91 0.37
N TYR A 223 -11.95 27.14 -0.69
CA TYR A 223 -12.37 26.93 -2.07
C TYR A 223 -12.77 25.47 -2.32
N ALA A 224 -11.94 24.52 -1.91
CA ALA A 224 -12.20 23.09 -2.06
C ALA A 224 -13.44 22.62 -1.28
N ALA A 225 -13.74 23.23 -0.13
CA ALA A 225 -14.96 22.94 0.62
C ALA A 225 -16.23 23.47 -0.07
N ARG A 226 -16.16 24.61 -0.75
CA ARG A 226 -17.29 25.17 -1.51
C ARG A 226 -17.47 24.55 -2.89
N ALA A 227 -16.39 24.13 -3.53
CA ALA A 227 -16.40 23.55 -4.87
C ALA A 227 -16.83 22.07 -4.90
N ARG A 228 -17.49 21.55 -3.86
CA ARG A 228 -18.23 20.28 -3.91
C ARG A 228 -19.72 20.60 -4.16
N PRO A 229 -20.20 20.61 -5.41
CA PRO A 229 -21.63 20.76 -5.67
C PRO A 229 -22.36 19.49 -5.27
N GLU A 230 -23.60 19.65 -4.86
CA GLU A 230 -24.56 18.57 -4.68
C GLU A 230 -24.73 17.81 -6.01
N GLY A 231 -24.30 16.55 -6.05
CA GLY A 231 -24.44 15.69 -7.24
C GLY A 231 -23.16 14.97 -7.61
N TRP A 232 -22.69 14.06 -6.76
CA TRP A 232 -21.80 12.99 -7.24
C TRP A 232 -22.67 11.88 -7.83
N GLN A 233 -23.18 12.16 -9.03
CA GLN A 233 -23.48 11.12 -10.00
C GLN A 233 -22.23 11.03 -10.88
N SER A 234 -21.76 9.81 -11.04
CA SER A 234 -20.66 9.43 -11.91
C SER A 234 -20.88 10.00 -13.31
N ASP A 235 -20.07 10.96 -13.71
CA ASP A 235 -19.81 11.21 -15.12
C ASP A 235 -18.31 11.44 -15.31
N SER A 236 -17.73 10.46 -16.00
CA SER A 236 -16.60 10.62 -16.90
C SER A 236 -16.70 11.95 -17.66
N THR A 237 -15.75 12.86 -17.42
CA THR A 237 -15.11 13.73 -18.44
C THR A 237 -14.32 14.86 -17.78
N SER A 238 -12.99 14.73 -17.76
CA SER A 238 -12.11 15.87 -18.03
C SER A 238 -10.76 15.35 -18.55
N ASP A 239 -10.85 14.59 -19.64
CA ASP A 239 -9.81 14.61 -20.65
C ASP A 239 -10.24 15.62 -21.73
N ARG A 240 -9.51 16.71 -21.83
CA ARG A 240 -9.32 17.47 -23.07
C ARG A 240 -8.18 18.46 -22.90
N ASN A 241 -6.99 18.06 -23.33
CA ASN A 241 -6.43 18.52 -24.61
C ASN A 241 -5.00 17.97 -24.74
N ASP A 242 -4.85 16.85 -25.44
CA ASP A 242 -3.87 16.77 -26.53
C ASP A 242 -4.34 15.74 -27.57
N GLU A 243 -4.01 16.08 -28.81
CA GLU A 243 -4.61 15.69 -30.09
C GLU A 243 -4.37 14.24 -30.54
N THR A 244 -5.25 13.80 -31.46
CA THR A 244 -5.04 12.78 -32.52
C THR A 244 -5.15 11.28 -32.20
N ILE A 245 -6.32 10.67 -32.49
CA ILE A 245 -6.61 9.77 -33.65
C ILE A 245 -7.98 9.09 -33.44
N SER A 246 -8.85 9.27 -34.42
CA SER A 246 -10.18 8.67 -34.58
C SER A 246 -10.12 7.15 -34.83
N GLN A 247 -11.04 6.40 -34.20
CA GLN A 247 -11.80 5.25 -34.75
C GLN A 247 -12.54 4.61 -33.55
N GLY A 248 -13.83 4.90 -33.35
CA GLY A 248 -14.91 4.09 -33.89
C GLY A 248 -15.64 3.37 -32.75
N TRP A 249 -16.38 4.11 -31.91
CA TRP A 249 -17.23 3.53 -30.87
C TRP A 249 -18.69 3.73 -31.28
N SER A 250 -19.30 2.67 -31.75
CA SER A 250 -20.74 2.56 -31.99
C SER A 250 -21.45 2.38 -30.66
N ASP A 251 -22.59 3.07 -30.52
CA ASP A 251 -23.52 3.01 -29.40
C ASP A 251 -23.81 1.56 -28.95
N SER A 252 -23.67 1.32 -27.65
CA SER A 252 -24.39 0.27 -26.94
C SER A 252 -24.95 0.86 -25.65
N GLU A 253 -26.28 0.93 -25.62
CA GLU A 253 -27.16 1.24 -24.49
C GLU A 253 -26.88 0.33 -23.26
N PRO A 254 -27.33 0.74 -22.05
CA PRO A 254 -26.85 0.17 -20.80
C PRO A 254 -27.28 -1.30 -20.66
N GLU A 255 -26.30 -2.20 -20.60
CA GLU A 255 -26.52 -3.59 -20.22
C GLU A 255 -27.06 -3.65 -18.79
N LYS A 256 -28.39 -3.75 -18.74
CA LYS A 256 -29.17 -4.11 -17.57
C LYS A 256 -28.90 -5.58 -17.28
N ASN A 257 -28.44 -5.85 -16.06
CA ASN A 257 -28.20 -7.17 -15.44
C ASN A 257 -26.77 -7.73 -15.65
N VAL A 258 -25.78 -7.11 -15.00
CA VAL A 258 -24.53 -7.82 -14.64
C VAL A 258 -24.88 -8.88 -13.59
N PRO A 259 -24.75 -10.20 -13.88
CA PRO A 259 -24.90 -11.23 -12.87
C PRO A 259 -23.75 -11.09 -11.85
N VAL A 260 -24.09 -11.03 -10.58
CA VAL A 260 -23.12 -11.10 -9.47
C VAL A 260 -22.23 -12.34 -9.70
N PRO A 261 -20.88 -12.23 -9.68
CA PRO A 261 -20.01 -13.38 -9.82
C PRO A 261 -20.41 -14.44 -8.81
N SER A 262 -20.68 -15.66 -9.27
CA SER A 262 -21.13 -16.78 -8.45
C SER A 262 -20.29 -16.89 -7.19
N GLN A 263 -20.91 -16.63 -6.03
CA GLN A 263 -20.29 -16.80 -4.73
C GLN A 263 -19.76 -18.22 -4.64
N SER A 264 -18.48 -18.36 -4.30
CA SER A 264 -17.87 -19.67 -4.04
C SER A 264 -18.60 -20.27 -2.84
N SER A 265 -19.61 -21.11 -3.06
CA SER A 265 -20.39 -21.74 -2.00
C SER A 265 -19.64 -22.93 -1.44
N ILE A 266 -19.79 -23.16 -0.14
CA ILE A 266 -19.34 -24.41 0.51
C ILE A 266 -20.46 -25.45 0.28
N PRO A 267 -20.16 -26.68 -0.17
CA PRO A 267 -21.14 -27.76 -0.24
C PRO A 267 -21.76 -28.06 1.13
N ASP A 268 -23.01 -28.47 1.15
CA ASP A 268 -23.64 -28.98 2.36
C ASP A 268 -23.06 -30.37 2.69
N GLY A 269 -22.35 -30.50 3.82
CA GLY A 269 -21.74 -31.75 4.28
C GLY A 269 -20.40 -31.53 4.99
N GLU A 270 -19.85 -32.58 5.60
CA GLU A 270 -18.46 -32.57 6.06
C GLU A 270 -17.52 -32.89 4.90
N PRO A 271 -16.35 -32.22 4.81
CA PRO A 271 -15.35 -32.57 3.80
C PRO A 271 -14.85 -33.99 4.04
N ARG A 272 -14.64 -34.73 2.94
CA ARG A 272 -14.08 -36.09 3.02
C ARG A 272 -12.64 -36.07 3.52
N GLU A 273 -11.92 -35.04 3.09
CA GLU A 273 -10.52 -34.84 3.44
C GLU A 273 -10.21 -33.35 3.52
N THR A 274 -9.34 -33.00 4.46
CA THR A 274 -8.86 -31.63 4.65
C THR A 274 -7.35 -31.63 4.68
N MET A 275 -6.73 -30.76 3.88
CA MET A 275 -5.28 -30.58 3.84
C MET A 275 -4.93 -29.13 4.12
N ALA A 276 -3.91 -28.91 4.97
CA ALA A 276 -3.41 -27.59 5.30
C ALA A 276 -1.97 -27.41 4.75
N PRO A 277 -1.62 -26.21 4.26
CA PRO A 277 -0.25 -25.86 3.93
C PRO A 277 0.70 -26.01 5.13
N VAL A 278 1.87 -26.59 4.89
CA VAL A 278 2.92 -26.70 5.89
C VAL A 278 3.58 -25.34 6.11
N ARG A 279 3.53 -24.81 7.34
CA ARG A 279 4.02 -23.46 7.68
C ARG A 279 5.50 -23.22 7.38
N SER A 280 6.36 -24.20 7.64
CA SER A 280 7.79 -24.10 7.31
C SER A 280 8.00 -23.97 5.81
N SER A 281 7.19 -24.68 5.01
CA SER A 281 7.22 -24.62 3.55
C SER A 281 6.76 -23.26 3.04
N ILE A 282 5.73 -22.66 3.65
CA ILE A 282 5.30 -21.29 3.34
C ILE A 282 6.43 -20.27 3.61
N LEU A 283 7.11 -20.37 4.76
CA LEU A 283 8.18 -19.45 5.12
C LEU A 283 9.37 -19.56 4.17
N ALA A 284 9.81 -20.78 3.91
CA ALA A 284 10.96 -21.02 3.05
C ALA A 284 10.64 -20.71 1.58
N ALA A 285 9.43 -21.00 1.11
CA ALA A 285 8.93 -20.50 -0.17
C ALA A 285 8.96 -18.97 -0.23
N GLY A 286 8.69 -18.28 0.87
CA GLY A 286 8.78 -16.82 0.96
C GLY A 286 10.20 -16.31 0.71
N VAL A 287 11.20 -16.95 1.32
CA VAL A 287 12.62 -16.65 1.10
C VAL A 287 13.02 -16.92 -0.35
N VAL A 288 12.67 -18.11 -0.88
CA VAL A 288 12.95 -18.46 -2.28
C VAL A 288 12.27 -17.47 -3.22
N ASN A 289 11.03 -17.09 -2.96
CA ASN A 289 10.26 -16.14 -3.76
C ASN A 289 10.93 -14.76 -3.83
N ALA A 290 11.51 -14.31 -2.73
CA ALA A 290 12.34 -13.10 -2.71
C ALA A 290 13.60 -13.26 -3.58
N MET A 291 14.17 -14.46 -3.65
CA MET A 291 15.37 -14.78 -4.45
C MET A 291 15.08 -15.09 -5.93
N THR A 292 13.90 -15.56 -6.34
CA THR A 292 13.67 -16.20 -7.67
C THR A 292 12.60 -15.55 -8.58
N THR A 293 12.24 -14.28 -8.35
CA THR A 293 11.40 -13.40 -9.19
C THR A 293 9.90 -13.53 -8.98
N GLY A 294 9.48 -14.06 -7.82
CA GLY A 294 8.07 -14.05 -7.42
C GLY A 294 7.28 -15.30 -7.84
N GLY A 295 7.83 -16.18 -8.67
CA GLY A 295 7.05 -17.25 -9.34
C GLY A 295 6.68 -18.47 -8.50
N VAL A 296 7.02 -18.52 -7.21
CA VAL A 296 6.98 -19.76 -6.38
C VAL A 296 5.54 -20.29 -6.15
N VAL A 297 4.50 -19.51 -6.43
CA VAL A 297 3.09 -19.92 -6.17
C VAL A 297 2.17 -19.74 -7.38
N ASP A 298 2.40 -18.74 -8.22
CA ASP A 298 1.51 -18.41 -9.34
C ASP A 298 2.22 -18.47 -10.70
N ASN A 299 3.48 -18.95 -10.72
CA ASN A 299 4.35 -19.03 -11.90
C ASN A 299 4.48 -17.71 -12.68
N ARG A 300 4.09 -16.58 -12.07
CA ARG A 300 4.15 -15.24 -12.67
C ARG A 300 5.47 -14.60 -12.31
N PHE A 301 6.53 -14.95 -13.03
CA PHE A 301 7.81 -14.25 -12.88
C PHE A 301 7.63 -12.76 -13.18
N GLY A 302 8.17 -11.90 -12.31
CA GLY A 302 7.98 -10.46 -12.46
C GLY A 302 8.69 -9.90 -13.69
N HIS A 303 8.10 -8.84 -14.25
CA HIS A 303 8.65 -8.06 -15.38
C HIS A 303 10.15 -7.72 -15.24
N TRP A 304 10.81 -7.49 -16.37
CA TRP A 304 12.25 -7.14 -16.54
C TRP A 304 12.85 -6.21 -15.48
N ARG A 305 12.09 -5.26 -14.91
CA ARG A 305 12.59 -4.35 -13.85
C ARG A 305 12.93 -5.03 -12.51
N GLN A 306 12.35 -6.20 -12.21
CA GLN A 306 12.80 -7.00 -11.06
C GLN A 306 14.18 -7.61 -11.29
N LEU A 307 14.53 -7.90 -12.54
CA LEU A 307 15.90 -8.26 -12.93
C LEU A 307 16.85 -7.10 -12.60
N THR A 308 16.48 -5.85 -12.88
CA THR A 308 17.33 -4.67 -12.63
C THR A 308 17.70 -4.50 -11.16
N ILE A 309 16.73 -4.65 -10.23
CA ILE A 309 17.00 -4.58 -8.78
C ILE A 309 18.00 -5.67 -8.38
N ARG A 310 17.91 -6.86 -8.98
CA ARG A 310 18.75 -8.01 -8.66
C ARG A 310 20.12 -7.97 -9.31
N VAL A 311 20.24 -7.41 -10.51
CA VAL A 311 21.53 -7.04 -11.11
C VAL A 311 22.24 -6.02 -10.23
N GLY A 312 21.51 -5.06 -9.66
CA GLY A 312 22.05 -4.15 -8.64
C GLY A 312 22.56 -4.88 -7.40
N ILE A 313 21.80 -5.85 -6.88
CA ILE A 313 22.19 -6.69 -5.73
C ILE A 313 23.44 -7.54 -6.04
N ALA A 314 23.51 -8.17 -7.22
CA ALA A 314 24.67 -8.92 -7.66
C ALA A 314 25.90 -8.00 -7.84
N GLY A 315 25.68 -6.80 -8.38
CA GLY A 315 26.70 -5.76 -8.49
C GLY A 315 27.27 -5.33 -7.13
N LEU A 316 26.42 -5.25 -6.09
CA LEU A 316 26.88 -4.97 -4.71
C LEU A 316 27.79 -6.07 -4.17
N ILE A 317 27.51 -7.35 -4.45
CA ILE A 317 28.40 -8.46 -4.05
C ILE A 317 29.75 -8.34 -4.76
N VAL A 318 29.73 -8.13 -6.08
CA VAL A 318 30.97 -8.01 -6.88
C VAL A 318 31.81 -6.85 -6.36
N LEU A 319 31.18 -5.71 -6.07
CA LEU A 319 31.87 -4.53 -5.53
C LEU A 319 32.40 -4.77 -4.11
N ALA A 320 31.65 -5.48 -3.26
CA ALA A 320 32.09 -5.84 -1.91
C ALA A 320 33.31 -6.78 -1.93
N LEU A 321 33.31 -7.76 -2.84
CA LEU A 321 34.43 -8.68 -3.05
C LEU A 321 35.65 -7.96 -3.60
N TYR A 322 35.45 -7.08 -4.59
CA TYR A 322 36.52 -6.25 -5.13
C TYR A 322 37.16 -5.37 -4.04
N ALA A 323 36.35 -4.69 -3.23
CA ALA A 323 36.83 -3.88 -2.12
C ALA A 323 37.59 -4.72 -1.07
N LEU A 324 37.18 -5.97 -0.85
CA LEU A 324 37.90 -6.88 0.06
C LEU A 324 39.28 -7.25 -0.49
N LEU A 325 39.35 -7.58 -1.78
CA LEU A 325 40.60 -7.94 -2.47
C LEU A 325 41.58 -6.75 -2.52
N ASP A 326 41.06 -5.53 -2.60
CA ASP A 326 41.82 -4.27 -2.55
C ASP A 326 42.24 -3.86 -1.11
N GLY A 327 41.89 -4.66 -0.10
CA GLY A 327 42.23 -4.38 1.31
C GLY A 327 41.32 -3.35 2.00
N ALA A 328 40.28 -2.85 1.31
CA ALA A 328 39.29 -1.93 1.86
C ALA A 328 38.22 -2.66 2.69
N ILE A 329 38.64 -3.26 3.80
CA ILE A 329 37.80 -4.12 4.67
C ILE A 329 36.53 -3.39 5.14
N VAL A 330 36.64 -2.13 5.54
CA VAL A 330 35.48 -1.34 6.03
C VAL A 330 34.44 -1.14 4.93
N VAL A 331 34.89 -0.87 3.70
CA VAL A 331 34.00 -0.68 2.54
C VAL A 331 33.32 -2.00 2.19
N SER A 332 34.09 -3.10 2.14
CA SER A 332 33.56 -4.44 1.91
C SER A 332 32.51 -4.83 2.95
N ALA A 333 32.82 -4.66 4.25
CA ALA A 333 31.90 -4.96 5.34
C ALA A 333 30.62 -4.12 5.28
N SER A 334 30.74 -2.85 4.90
CA SER A 334 29.59 -1.95 4.73
C SER A 334 28.69 -2.39 3.57
N LEU A 335 29.28 -2.72 2.42
CA LEU A 335 28.54 -3.22 1.26
C LEU A 335 27.87 -4.57 1.54
N ALA A 336 28.57 -5.46 2.26
CA ALA A 336 28.02 -6.73 2.71
C ALA A 336 26.84 -6.51 3.68
N ALA A 337 26.96 -5.60 4.64
CA ALA A 337 25.88 -5.27 5.57
C ALA A 337 24.64 -4.72 4.82
N ILE A 338 24.83 -3.84 3.84
CA ILE A 338 23.74 -3.33 2.98
C ILE A 338 23.09 -4.47 2.21
N PHE A 339 23.89 -5.36 1.61
CA PHE A 339 23.41 -6.51 0.88
C PHE A 339 22.57 -7.44 1.78
N PHE A 340 23.12 -7.88 2.92
CA PHE A 340 22.42 -8.79 3.83
C PHE A 340 21.17 -8.14 4.43
N GLY A 341 21.23 -6.85 4.76
CA GLY A 341 20.06 -6.09 5.22
C GLY A 341 18.95 -6.05 4.18
N LEU A 342 19.29 -5.81 2.91
CA LEU A 342 18.33 -5.75 1.81
C LEU A 342 17.73 -7.12 1.51
N VAL A 343 18.57 -8.16 1.38
CA VAL A 343 18.11 -9.55 1.13
C VAL A 343 17.25 -10.06 2.29
N GLY A 344 17.69 -9.81 3.54
CA GLY A 344 16.92 -10.16 4.73
C GLY A 344 15.55 -9.48 4.74
N SER A 345 15.51 -8.17 4.52
CA SER A 345 14.25 -7.39 4.49
C SER A 345 13.29 -7.89 3.41
N LEU A 346 13.77 -8.12 2.19
CA LEU A 346 12.93 -8.63 1.10
C LEU A 346 12.42 -10.06 1.40
N SER A 347 13.26 -10.90 1.99
CA SER A 347 12.89 -12.26 2.39
C SER A 347 11.82 -12.24 3.48
N THR A 348 11.95 -11.38 4.49
CA THR A 348 10.94 -11.20 5.54
C THR A 348 9.62 -10.70 4.96
N ILE A 349 9.64 -9.69 4.10
CA ILE A 349 8.42 -9.16 3.45
C ILE A 349 7.72 -10.26 2.64
N SER A 350 8.48 -11.03 1.87
CA SER A 350 7.96 -12.12 1.05
C SER A 350 7.41 -13.29 1.89
N ALA A 351 8.08 -13.65 2.99
CA ALA A 351 7.58 -14.64 3.94
C ALA A 351 6.27 -14.19 4.61
N VAL A 352 6.20 -12.93 5.05
CA VAL A 352 4.96 -12.34 5.59
C VAL A 352 3.87 -12.33 4.53
N HIS A 353 4.20 -12.01 3.27
CA HIS A 353 3.24 -12.07 2.18
C HIS A 353 2.62 -13.46 2.02
N LEU A 354 3.44 -14.51 1.94
CA LEU A 354 2.95 -15.88 1.76
C LEU A 354 2.21 -16.39 3.00
N LEU A 355 2.65 -16.04 4.20
CA LEU A 355 1.93 -16.37 5.44
C LEU A 355 0.54 -15.72 5.47
N LEU A 356 0.43 -14.46 5.08
CA LEU A 356 -0.86 -13.78 5.00
C LEU A 356 -1.73 -14.34 3.88
N ALA A 357 -1.16 -14.85 2.79
CA ALA A 357 -1.90 -15.39 1.68
C ALA A 357 -2.41 -16.82 1.94
N LEU A 358 -1.55 -17.68 2.50
CA LEU A 358 -1.75 -19.14 2.56
C LEU A 358 -1.81 -19.71 3.97
N GLY A 359 -1.26 -19.02 4.98
CA GLY A 359 -1.06 -19.58 6.31
C GLY A 359 -2.33 -19.90 7.11
N GLY A 360 -3.48 -19.41 6.67
CA GLY A 360 -4.80 -19.74 7.23
C GLY A 360 -5.71 -20.53 6.28
N VAL A 361 -5.22 -20.88 5.09
CA VAL A 361 -6.01 -21.60 4.09
C VAL A 361 -5.98 -23.09 4.39
N GLU A 362 -7.13 -23.73 4.31
CA GLU A 362 -7.31 -25.18 4.29
C GLU A 362 -8.00 -25.57 2.99
N TYR A 363 -7.55 -26.67 2.41
CA TYR A 363 -8.12 -27.25 1.22
C TYR A 363 -9.05 -28.37 1.65
N GLU A 364 -10.34 -28.15 1.45
CA GLU A 364 -11.42 -29.06 1.80
C GLU A 364 -11.89 -29.77 0.53
N PHE A 365 -11.74 -31.09 0.51
CA PHE A 365 -12.14 -31.94 -0.61
C PHE A 365 -13.53 -32.53 -0.33
N TYR A 366 -14.51 -32.06 -1.08
CA TYR A 366 -15.88 -32.58 -1.04
C TYR A 366 -16.09 -33.58 -2.17
N GLU A 367 -17.28 -34.19 -2.24
CA GLU A 367 -17.62 -35.16 -3.28
C GLU A 367 -17.69 -34.53 -4.67
N SER A 368 -18.10 -33.27 -4.78
CA SER A 368 -18.41 -32.58 -6.05
C SER A 368 -17.42 -31.48 -6.43
N LYS A 369 -16.64 -30.97 -5.47
CA LYS A 369 -15.68 -29.89 -5.68
C LYS A 369 -14.64 -29.82 -4.57
N VAL A 370 -13.53 -29.18 -4.87
CA VAL A 370 -12.55 -28.73 -3.88
C VAL A 370 -12.81 -27.27 -3.51
N VAL A 371 -12.64 -26.92 -2.23
CA VAL A 371 -12.80 -25.56 -1.71
C VAL A 371 -11.53 -25.16 -0.97
N ALA A 372 -10.97 -24.00 -1.30
CA ALA A 372 -9.95 -23.36 -0.47
C ALA A 372 -10.64 -22.46 0.55
N TYR A 373 -10.71 -22.91 1.79
CA TYR A 373 -11.35 -22.22 2.90
C TYR A 373 -10.31 -21.52 3.77
N ASP A 374 -10.47 -20.21 4.03
CA ASP A 374 -9.58 -19.51 4.96
C ASP A 374 -10.19 -19.50 6.36
N ARG A 375 -9.57 -20.21 7.30
CA ARG A 375 -10.00 -20.33 8.70
C ARG A 375 -9.90 -19.04 9.49
N TYR A 376 -8.96 -18.15 9.15
CA TYR A 376 -8.80 -16.87 9.84
C TYR A 376 -9.83 -15.85 9.38
N LEU A 377 -10.30 -15.97 8.14
CA LEU A 377 -11.33 -15.08 7.58
C LEU A 377 -12.73 -15.69 7.63
N GLY A 378 -12.85 -16.99 7.90
CA GLY A 378 -14.13 -17.72 7.94
C GLY A 378 -14.86 -17.71 6.59
N ARG A 379 -14.12 -17.72 5.48
CA ARG A 379 -14.67 -17.54 4.12
C ARG A 379 -13.96 -18.41 3.09
N PRO A 380 -14.71 -18.99 2.13
CA PRO A 380 -14.14 -19.65 0.96
C PRO A 380 -13.46 -18.62 0.05
N GLN A 381 -12.20 -18.87 -0.27
CA GLN A 381 -11.38 -18.03 -1.15
C GLN A 381 -11.65 -18.35 -2.62
N TRP A 382 -11.73 -19.64 -2.95
CA TRP A 382 -12.13 -20.15 -4.26
C TRP A 382 -12.67 -21.58 -4.13
N SER A 383 -13.39 -22.04 -5.14
CA SER A 383 -13.78 -23.44 -5.31
C SER A 383 -13.63 -23.86 -6.76
N ALA A 384 -13.38 -25.14 -6.97
CA ALA A 384 -13.26 -25.73 -8.30
C ALA A 384 -14.02 -27.06 -8.33
N SER A 385 -14.95 -27.19 -9.27
CA SER A 385 -15.62 -28.46 -9.54
C SER A 385 -14.66 -29.37 -10.29
N TYR A 386 -14.65 -30.66 -9.97
CA TYR A 386 -13.73 -31.62 -10.58
C TYR A 386 -13.95 -31.74 -12.11
N ASP A 387 -15.20 -31.62 -12.58
CA ASP A 387 -15.55 -31.60 -14.01
C ASP A 387 -14.88 -30.45 -14.79
N GLY A 388 -14.46 -29.40 -14.08
CA GLY A 388 -13.83 -28.21 -14.65
C GLY A 388 -12.33 -28.10 -14.35
N VAL A 389 -11.69 -29.19 -13.92
CA VAL A 389 -10.25 -29.24 -13.59
C VAL A 389 -9.51 -30.07 -14.65
N TRP A 390 -8.40 -29.54 -15.18
CA TRP A 390 -7.50 -30.29 -16.07
C TRP A 390 -6.04 -29.85 -15.87
N ASP A 391 -5.11 -30.54 -16.56
CA ASP A 391 -3.66 -30.33 -16.45
C ASP A 391 -3.13 -30.38 -15.01
N VAL A 392 -3.56 -31.40 -14.26
CA VAL A 392 -3.10 -31.62 -12.88
C VAL A 392 -1.62 -32.02 -12.91
N SER A 393 -0.79 -31.21 -12.30
CA SER A 393 0.65 -31.46 -12.16
C SER A 393 1.09 -31.28 -10.72
N VAL A 394 1.91 -32.22 -10.23
CA VAL A 394 2.46 -32.21 -8.88
C VAL A 394 3.91 -31.76 -8.97
N GLU A 395 4.23 -30.64 -8.32
CA GLU A 395 5.60 -30.11 -8.26
C GLU A 395 6.17 -30.23 -6.84
N ARG A 396 7.39 -30.78 -6.77
CA ARG A 396 8.25 -30.88 -5.57
C ARG A 396 9.59 -30.19 -5.83
N GLY A 397 10.28 -29.79 -4.76
CA GLY A 397 11.61 -29.17 -4.85
C GLY A 397 11.55 -27.65 -4.90
N LEU A 398 12.69 -26.97 -5.10
CA LEU A 398 12.94 -25.56 -4.73
C LEU A 398 11.79 -24.55 -5.01
N PHE A 399 10.95 -24.79 -6.03
CA PHE A 399 9.78 -23.99 -6.39
C PHE A 399 8.41 -24.55 -5.94
N GLY A 400 8.26 -25.86 -5.70
CA GLY A 400 7.05 -26.50 -5.16
C GLY A 400 7.07 -26.73 -3.64
N SER A 401 8.26 -26.85 -3.05
CA SER A 401 8.61 -26.92 -1.63
C SER A 401 10.15 -27.04 -1.51
N PRO A 402 10.86 -26.26 -0.68
CA PRO A 402 12.31 -26.45 -0.53
C PRO A 402 12.61 -27.93 -0.21
N LEU A 403 13.58 -28.54 -0.91
CA LEU A 403 13.87 -29.99 -0.94
C LEU A 403 14.05 -30.67 0.43
N TRP A 404 14.17 -29.90 1.51
CA TRP A 404 14.30 -30.37 2.89
C TRP A 404 12.98 -30.35 3.69
N LEU A 405 11.84 -30.07 3.06
CA LEU A 405 10.52 -30.05 3.68
C LEU A 405 9.59 -30.99 2.91
N ASP A 406 9.03 -31.99 3.60
CA ASP A 406 8.03 -32.94 3.07
C ASP A 406 6.70 -32.23 2.77
N ALA A 407 6.69 -31.44 1.70
CA ALA A 407 5.49 -30.79 1.17
C ALA A 407 5.59 -30.73 -0.37
N GLY A 408 4.51 -30.36 -1.05
CA GLY A 408 4.54 -30.03 -2.48
C GLY A 408 3.35 -29.18 -2.89
N THR A 409 3.36 -28.73 -4.14
CA THR A 409 2.29 -27.90 -4.69
C THR A 409 1.66 -28.61 -5.87
N VAL A 410 0.32 -28.69 -5.87
CA VAL A 410 -0.45 -29.25 -6.99
C VAL A 410 -1.00 -28.10 -7.81
N PHE A 411 -0.61 -28.02 -9.07
CA PHE A 411 -1.10 -27.03 -10.04
C PHE A 411 -2.15 -27.66 -10.93
N PHE A 412 -3.15 -26.87 -11.28
CA PHE A 412 -4.21 -27.28 -12.20
C PHE A 412 -4.86 -26.06 -12.85
N ASP A 413 -5.45 -26.28 -14.02
CA ASP A 413 -6.25 -25.29 -14.73
C ASP A 413 -7.73 -25.46 -14.39
N ARG A 414 -8.49 -24.35 -14.45
CA ARG A 414 -9.93 -24.32 -14.14
C ARG A 414 -10.73 -23.60 -15.23
N THR A 415 -11.91 -24.13 -15.59
CA THR A 415 -12.81 -23.49 -16.56
C THR A 415 -13.73 -22.56 -15.78
N TYR A 416 -13.70 -21.29 -16.14
CA TYR A 416 -14.76 -20.36 -15.74
C TYR A 416 -15.73 -20.23 -16.92
N ASN A 417 -17.03 -20.42 -16.67
CA ASN A 417 -18.07 -19.99 -17.61
C ASN A 417 -18.17 -18.45 -17.57
N SER A 418 -17.20 -17.72 -18.12
CA SER A 418 -17.40 -16.31 -18.46
C SER A 418 -18.06 -16.23 -19.83
N LYS A 419 -19.28 -15.70 -19.88
CA LYS A 419 -20.02 -15.50 -21.14
C LYS A 419 -19.47 -14.37 -22.02
N ASP A 420 -18.44 -13.66 -21.58
CA ASP A 420 -17.77 -12.64 -22.38
C ASP A 420 -16.56 -13.26 -23.07
N GLY A 421 -16.54 -13.14 -24.40
CA GLY A 421 -15.56 -13.72 -25.32
C GLY A 421 -14.14 -13.13 -25.24
N ASP A 422 -13.72 -12.66 -24.07
CA ASP A 422 -12.32 -12.43 -23.78
C ASP A 422 -11.73 -13.71 -23.20
N SER A 423 -10.92 -14.39 -24.01
CA SER A 423 -10.10 -15.55 -23.65
C SER A 423 -8.98 -15.18 -22.66
N ALA A 424 -9.32 -14.50 -21.56
CA ALA A 424 -8.44 -14.29 -20.44
C ALA A 424 -8.44 -15.56 -19.60
N GLN A 425 -7.63 -16.54 -20.02
CA GLN A 425 -7.27 -17.71 -19.21
C GLN A 425 -6.91 -17.21 -17.80
N GLU A 426 -7.73 -17.53 -16.81
CA GLU A 426 -7.42 -17.18 -15.42
C GLU A 426 -6.09 -17.83 -15.01
N PRO A 427 -5.36 -17.24 -14.05
CA PRO A 427 -4.13 -17.84 -13.57
C PRO A 427 -4.34 -19.28 -13.10
N ARG A 428 -3.41 -20.16 -13.47
CA ARG A 428 -3.24 -21.53 -12.96
C ARG A 428 -3.54 -21.56 -11.46
N SER A 429 -4.51 -22.38 -11.06
CA SER A 429 -4.90 -22.53 -9.65
C SER A 429 -3.95 -23.54 -8.98
N SER A 430 -3.77 -23.39 -7.66
CA SER A 430 -2.79 -24.21 -6.93
C SER A 430 -3.28 -24.61 -5.55
N ILE A 431 -3.06 -25.88 -5.20
CA ILE A 431 -3.08 -26.40 -3.83
C ILE A 431 -1.65 -26.37 -3.31
N ALA A 432 -1.32 -25.35 -2.53
CA ALA A 432 0.06 -24.98 -2.23
C ALA A 432 0.58 -25.62 -0.92
N PHE A 433 1.79 -26.17 -0.99
CA PHE A 433 2.59 -26.65 0.15
C PHE A 433 1.91 -27.68 1.06
N VAL A 434 1.16 -28.62 0.50
CA VAL A 434 0.51 -29.71 1.25
C VAL A 434 1.49 -30.87 1.51
N PRO A 435 1.35 -31.60 2.64
CA PRO A 435 2.30 -32.64 3.03
C PRO A 435 2.30 -33.88 2.12
N ASP A 436 1.14 -34.23 1.54
CA ASP A 436 0.96 -35.36 0.62
C ASP A 436 0.40 -34.86 -0.72
N PRO A 437 1.25 -34.26 -1.57
CA PRO A 437 0.79 -33.63 -2.80
C PRO A 437 0.36 -34.65 -3.86
N GLU A 438 0.87 -35.89 -3.81
CA GLU A 438 0.40 -36.98 -4.67
C GLU A 438 -1.05 -37.33 -4.36
N ARG A 439 -1.39 -37.52 -3.08
CA ARG A 439 -2.77 -37.78 -2.68
C ARG A 439 -3.70 -36.63 -3.05
N ALA A 440 -3.26 -35.38 -2.91
CA ALA A 440 -4.03 -34.23 -3.36
C ALA A 440 -4.27 -34.22 -4.88
N GLY A 441 -3.25 -34.61 -5.67
CA GLY A 441 -3.36 -34.76 -7.12
C GLY A 441 -4.27 -35.91 -7.52
N GLU A 442 -4.17 -37.06 -6.82
CA GLU A 442 -5.04 -38.22 -7.00
C GLU A 442 -6.50 -37.84 -6.77
N LEU A 443 -6.83 -37.15 -5.66
CA LEU A 443 -8.18 -36.68 -5.35
C LEU A 443 -8.75 -35.73 -6.42
N LEU A 444 -7.91 -34.90 -7.03
CA LEU A 444 -8.34 -34.03 -8.14
C LEU A 444 -8.58 -34.81 -9.42
N SER A 445 -7.71 -35.79 -9.72
CA SER A 445 -7.76 -36.57 -10.97
C SER A 445 -8.75 -37.73 -10.95
N SER A 446 -9.09 -38.28 -9.79
CA SER A 446 -10.03 -39.39 -9.65
C SER A 446 -11.48 -38.97 -9.92
N HIS A 447 -11.73 -37.67 -10.01
CA HIS A 447 -13.04 -37.05 -10.17
C HIS A 447 -13.16 -36.19 -11.44
N SER A 448 -12.08 -36.01 -12.21
CA SER A 448 -12.10 -35.47 -13.58
C SER A 448 -12.30 -36.59 -14.59
#